data_AF-A0A956BWK3-F1
#
_entry.id   AF-A0A956BWK3-F1
#
_cell.length_a   1.000
_cell.length_b   1.000
_cell.length_c   1.000
_cell.angle_alpha   90.00
_cell.angle_beta   90.00
_cell.angle_gamma   90.00
#
_symmetry.space_group_name_H-M   'P 1'
#
loop_
_entity.id
_entity.type
_entity.pdbx_description
1 polymer ?
#
loop_
_entity_poly.entity_id
_entity_poly.type
_entity_poly.pdbx_seq_one_letter_code
_entity_poly.pdbx_strand_id
1 'polypeptide(L)' 'MANVSRFGFLRHLRSEPNQFILHYKGGKVVKSGAGIAYFFNPLSAAVAQVPVEDCETTFMLNER' A
#
# COMPACT_ATOMS: atom_id res chain seq x y z
N MET A 1 1.98 6.73 -5.21
CA MET A 1 2.02 7.24 -3.82
C MET A 1 0.68 7.00 -3.12
N ALA A 2 0.65 6.28 -2.01
CA ALA A 2 -0.58 6.05 -1.24
C ALA A 2 -1.17 7.37 -0.71
N ASN A 3 -2.47 7.57 -0.91
CA ASN A 3 -3.17 8.77 -0.47
C ASN A 3 -3.87 8.52 0.88
N VAL A 4 -3.68 9.45 1.83
CA VAL A 4 -4.35 9.39 3.13
C VAL A 4 -5.24 10.61 3.29
N SER A 5 -6.56 10.42 3.23
CA SER A 5 -7.54 11.48 3.46
C SER A 5 -8.09 11.45 4.88
N ARG A 6 -8.43 12.61 5.43
CA ARG A 6 -8.94 12.75 6.80
C ARG A 6 -10.47 12.81 6.78
N PHE A 7 -11.11 11.95 7.57
CA PHE A 7 -12.56 11.90 7.71
C PHE A 7 -12.95 11.90 9.20
N GLY A 8 -12.99 13.09 9.78
CA GLY A 8 -13.22 13.26 11.23
C GLY A 8 -12.12 12.58 12.06
N PHE A 9 -12.52 11.58 12.86
CA PHE A 9 -11.62 10.79 13.73
C PHE A 9 -10.93 9.63 12.99
N LEU A 10 -11.39 9.27 11.80
CA LEU A 10 -10.81 8.20 10.99
C LEU A 10 -10.00 8.80 9.84
N ARG A 11 -8.99 8.08 9.39
CA ARG A 11 -8.29 8.37 8.14
C ARG A 11 -8.60 7.27 7.14
N HIS A 12 -8.80 7.66 5.89
CA HIS A 12 -8.97 6.74 4.77
C HIS A 12 -7.63 6.60 4.05
N LEU A 13 -7.11 5.38 4.02
CA LEU A 13 -5.96 5.04 3.19
C LEU A 13 -6.45 4.53 1.85
N ARG A 14 -5.87 5.03 0.76
CA ARG A 14 -6.03 4.51 -0.60
C ARG A 14 -4.64 4.23 -1.18
N SER A 15 -4.28 2.95 -1.28
CA SER A 15 -3.05 2.53 -1.93
C SER A 15 -3.20 2.52 -3.45
N GLU A 16 -2.09 2.71 -4.15
CA GLU A 16 -2.01 2.38 -5.58
C GLU A 16 -1.89 0.86 -5.78
N PRO A 17 -2.30 0.34 -6.95
CA PRO A 17 -2.31 -1.11 -7.24
C PRO A 17 -0.92 -1.75 -7.18
N ASN A 18 0.11 -1.00 -7.57
CA ASN A 18 1.52 -1.42 -7.58
C ASN A 18 2.19 -1.32 -6.19
N GLN A 19 1.44 -0.97 -5.13
CA GLN A 19 1.99 -0.80 -3.79
C GLN A 19 1.38 -1.82 -2.84
N PHE A 20 2.23 -2.53 -2.11
CA PHE A 20 1.81 -3.45 -1.06
C PHE A 20 1.86 -2.76 0.30
N ILE A 21 0.74 -2.75 1.01
CA ILE A 21 0.60 -2.06 2.29
C ILE A 21 0.55 -3.07 3.42
N LEU A 22 1.28 -2.79 4.51
CA LEU A 22 1.21 -3.48 5.79
C LEU A 22 0.65 -2.53 6.85
N HIS A 23 -0.46 -2.92 7.48
CA HIS A 23 -1.07 -2.18 8.57
C HIS A 23 -0.82 -2.91 9.88
N TYR A 24 -0.14 -2.25 10.80
CA TYR A 24 0.13 -2.72 12.16
C TYR A 24 -0.76 -2.02 13.17
N LYS A 25 -1.24 -2.76 14.16
CA LYS A 25 -1.91 -2.24 15.36
C LYS A 25 -1.39 -2.98 16.58
N GLY A 26 -0.85 -2.24 17.56
CA GLY A 26 -0.25 -2.84 18.76
C GLY A 26 0.87 -3.84 18.46
N GLY A 27 1.67 -3.58 17.42
CA GLY A 27 2.78 -4.45 17.00
C GLY A 27 2.40 -5.67 16.15
N LYS A 28 1.11 -5.89 15.84
CA LYS A 28 0.65 -7.02 15.01
C LYS A 28 0.12 -6.52 13.67
N VAL A 29 0.38 -7.26 12.59
CA VAL A 29 -0.21 -6.99 11.27
C VAL A 29 -1.70 -7.35 11.32
N VAL A 30 -2.56 -6.36 11.09
CA VAL A 30 -4.01 -6.53 11.07
C VAL A 30 -4.58 -6.56 9.66
N LYS A 31 -3.93 -5.89 8.71
CA LYS A 31 -4.30 -5.90 7.28
C LYS A 31 -3.05 -5.84 6.42
N SER A 32 -3.04 -6.62 5.36
CA SER A 32 -2.01 -6.58 4.32
C SER A 32 -2.62 -6.80 2.95
N GLY A 33 -2.05 -6.18 1.93
CA GLY A 33 -2.48 -6.38 0.54
C GLY A 33 -1.97 -5.31 -0.42
N ALA A 34 -1.98 -5.66 -1.71
CA ALA A 34 -1.72 -4.74 -2.81
C ALA A 34 -2.96 -3.91 -3.14
N GLY A 35 -2.80 -2.60 -3.38
CA GLY A 35 -3.90 -1.74 -3.84
C GLY A 35 -5.08 -1.58 -2.88
N ILE A 36 -4.91 -1.93 -1.60
CA ILE A 36 -6.00 -1.89 -0.63
C ILE A 36 -6.41 -0.47 -0.26
N ALA A 37 -7.71 -0.28 0.00
CA ALA A 37 -8.27 0.96 0.53
C ALA A 37 -9.14 0.66 1.76
N TYR A 38 -8.94 1.39 2.86
CA TYR A 38 -9.68 1.20 4.10
C TYR A 38 -9.60 2.41 5.04
N PHE A 39 -10.57 2.50 5.95
CA PHE A 39 -10.53 3.45 7.06
C PHE A 39 -9.79 2.87 8.27
N PHE A 40 -9.01 3.71 8.95
CA PHE A 40 -8.28 3.34 10.15
C PHE A 40 -8.18 4.51 11.15
N ASN A 41 -7.96 4.18 12.42
CA ASN A 41 -7.65 5.17 13.45
C ASN A 41 -6.14 5.46 13.47
N PRO A 42 -5.68 6.68 13.14
CA PRO A 42 -4.27 7.00 13.05
C PRO A 42 -3.52 6.94 14.39
N LEU A 43 -4.20 7.05 15.53
CA LEU A 43 -3.54 7.05 16.85
C LEU A 43 -3.03 5.66 17.27
N SER A 44 -3.60 4.60 16.70
CA SER A 44 -3.27 3.21 17.06
C SER A 44 -2.60 2.43 15.93
N ALA A 45 -2.42 3.06 14.77
CA ALA A 45 -2.03 2.40 13.53
C ALA A 45 -0.64 2.83 13.08
N ALA A 46 0.17 1.86 12.66
CA ALA A 46 1.38 2.10 11.90
C ALA A 46 1.20 1.47 10.51
N VAL A 47 1.51 2.24 9.46
CA VAL A 47 1.37 1.80 8.07
C VAL A 47 2.74 1.79 7.43
N ALA A 48 3.14 0.64 6.88
CA ALA A 48 4.37 0.49 6.11
C ALA A 48 4.02 0.19 4.66
N GLN A 49 4.75 0.84 3.76
CA GLN A 49 4.68 0.58 2.32
C GLN A 49 5.86 -0.30 1.95
N VAL A 50 5.56 -1.46 1.36
CA VAL A 50 6.58 -2.36 0.82
C VAL A 50 6.65 -2.09 -0.68
N PRO A 51 7.83 -1.69 -1.21
CA PRO A 51 8.02 -1.61 -2.64
C PRO A 51 7.89 -3.02 -3.22
N VAL A 52 6.92 -3.21 -4.10
CA VAL A 52 6.89 -4.39 -4.96
C VAL A 52 7.87 -4.09 -6.08
N GLU A 53 8.88 -4.94 -6.26
CA GLU A 53 9.79 -4.79 -7.39
C GLU A 53 8.97 -4.87 -8.68
N ASP A 54 9.07 -3.82 -9.50
CA ASP A 54 8.52 -3.83 -10.83
C ASP A 54 9.49 -4.64 -11.70
N CYS A 55 9.10 -5.85 -12.07
CA CYS A 55 9.88 -6.66 -13.00
C CYS A 55 9.73 -6.07 -14.41
N GLU A 56 10.46 -4.99 -14.69
CA GLU A 56 10.63 -4.50 -16.06
C GLU A 56 11.59 -5.43 -16.81
N THR A 57 11.02 -6.44 -17.48
CA THR A 57 11.78 -7.25 -18.43
C THR A 57 11.85 -6.50 -19.76
N THR A 58 13.06 -6.16 -20.19
CA THR A 58 13.30 -5.61 -21.53
C THR A 58 13.22 -6.75 -22.56
N PHE A 59 12.22 -6.71 -23.43
CA PHE A 59 12.13 -7.61 -24.57
C PHE A 59 12.96 -7.06 -25.73
N MET A 60 14.05 -7.74 -26.09
CA MET A 60 14.77 -7.47 -27.34
C MET A 60 14.23 -8.37 -28.44
N LEU A 61 13.51 -7.76 -29.38
CA LEU A 61 13.00 -8.40 -30.58
C LEU A 61 14.03 -8.19 -31.69
N ASN A 62 14.56 -9.27 -32.26
CA ASN A 62 15.46 -9.20 -33.41
C ASN A 62 14.68 -9.63 -34.66
N GLU A 63 14.38 -8.69 -35.54
CA GLU A 63 13.75 -8.98 -36.83
C GLU A 63 14.86 -9.27 -37.86
N ARG A 64 14.74 -10.40 -38.57
CA ARG A 64 15.78 -10.95 -39.44
C ARG A 64 15.67 -10.41 -40.86
#